data_AF-A0A0S8F248-F1
#
_entry.id   AF-A0A0S8F248-F1
#
_cell.length_a   1.000
_cell.length_b   1.000
_cell.length_c   1.000
_cell.angle_alpha   90.00
_cell.angle_beta   90.00
_cell.angle_gamma   90.00
#
_symmetry.space_group_name_H-M   'P 1'
#
loop_
_entity.id
_entity.type
_entity.pdbx_description
1 polymer ?
#
loop_
_entity_poly.entity_id
_entity_poly.type
_entity_poly.pdbx_seq_one_letter_code
_entity_poly.pdbx_strand_id
1 'polypeptide(L)'
;WLLGHLRSEAETRRIAELIRLVQPGPDEDSLALTRQLLNVPKQNARGAGPGILGVAVSRFHNGLARALNGPEIADNLGIPDDLWRYSEYPVRAVLRPLERLRRVIPGASALVAHTNNTIIRRDLERILRGAQAEFDVA
;
A
#
# COMPACT_ATOMS: atom_id res chain seq x y z
N TRP A 1 24.14 -13.45 10.59
CA TRP A 1 23.25 -13.90 11.69
C TRP A 1 21.78 -13.58 11.39
N LEU A 2 21.42 -12.31 11.17
CA LEU A 2 20.02 -11.90 10.89
C LEU A 2 19.46 -12.47 9.58
N LEU A 3 20.25 -12.44 8.49
CA LEU A 3 19.92 -13.10 7.22
C LEU A 3 19.69 -14.62 7.35
N GLY A 4 20.23 -15.25 8.40
CA GLY A 4 20.04 -16.68 8.67
C GLY A 4 18.61 -17.01 9.13
N HIS A 5 17.92 -16.05 9.75
CA HIS A 5 16.54 -16.19 10.21
C HIS A 5 15.52 -15.70 9.18
N LEU A 6 15.97 -15.11 8.07
CA LEU A 6 15.12 -14.71 6.92
C LEU A 6 15.03 -15.81 5.85
N ARG A 7 15.47 -17.04 6.17
CA ARG A 7 15.56 -18.16 5.21
C ARG A 7 14.23 -18.86 4.98
N SER A 8 13.27 -18.70 5.89
CA SER A 8 11.93 -19.25 5.78
C SER A 8 10.87 -18.22 6.19
N GLU A 9 9.66 -18.36 5.63
CA GLU A 9 8.53 -17.52 5.99
C GLU A 9 8.19 -17.65 7.49
N ALA A 10 8.25 -18.87 8.03
CA ALA A 10 7.96 -19.13 9.44
C ALA A 10 8.94 -18.43 10.39
N GLU A 11 10.24 -18.47 10.10
CA GLU A 11 11.24 -17.76 10.91
C GLU A 11 11.12 -16.25 10.76
N THR A 12 10.87 -15.76 9.55
CA THR A 12 10.66 -14.33 9.28
C THR A 12 9.45 -13.80 10.05
N ARG A 13 8.35 -14.57 10.08
CA ARG A 13 7.13 -14.21 10.82
C ARG A 13 7.38 -14.12 12.32
N ARG A 14 8.14 -15.06 12.90
CA ARG A 14 8.53 -15.01 14.32
C ARG A 14 9.32 -13.75 14.65
N ILE A 15 10.25 -13.33 13.80
CA ILE A 15 10.98 -12.07 13.99
C ILE A 15 10.03 -10.87 13.91
N ALA A 16 9.14 -10.84 12.91
CA ALA A 16 8.16 -9.76 12.78
C ALA A 16 7.25 -9.65 14.02
N GLU A 17 6.85 -10.79 14.60
CA GLU A 17 6.09 -10.83 15.85
C GLU A 17 6.89 -10.29 17.04
N LEU A 18 8.16 -10.67 17.18
CA LEU A 18 9.04 -10.13 18.22
C LEU A 18 9.23 -8.62 18.08
N ILE A 19 9.45 -8.12 16.86
CA ILE A 19 9.54 -6.69 16.59
C ILE A 19 8.25 -6.00 17.04
N ARG A 20 7.08 -6.53 16.65
CA ARG A 20 5.78 -5.97 17.03
C ARG A 20 5.56 -5.94 18.56
N LEU A 21 6.08 -6.91 19.31
CA LEU A 21 5.93 -6.97 20.76
C LEU A 21 6.80 -5.95 21.50
N VAL A 22 7.96 -5.60 20.95
CA VAL A 22 8.96 -4.74 21.62
C VAL A 22 8.89 -3.30 21.12
N GLN A 23 8.43 -3.09 19.88
CA GLN A 23 8.34 -1.77 19.29
C GLN A 23 7.25 -0.94 19.99
N PRO A 24 7.58 0.27 20.49
CA PRO A 24 6.56 1.16 21.04
C PRO A 24 5.58 1.61 19.93
N GLY A 25 4.45 2.18 20.35
CA GLY A 25 3.52 2.83 19.42
C GLY A 25 4.20 3.95 18.59
N PRO A 26 3.51 4.45 17.55
CA PRO A 26 4.05 5.50 16.70
C PRO A 26 4.36 6.76 17.51
N ASP A 27 5.51 7.37 17.23
CA ASP A 27 5.87 8.68 17.75
C ASP A 27 5.18 9.82 16.99
N GLU A 28 5.39 11.05 17.44
CA GLU A 28 4.76 12.23 16.85
C GLU A 28 5.11 12.41 15.37
N ASP A 29 6.36 12.11 15.00
CA ASP A 29 6.83 12.19 13.61
C ASP A 29 6.13 11.16 12.72
N SER A 30 5.97 9.92 13.20
CA SER A 30 5.22 8.87 12.50
C SER A 30 3.74 9.24 12.32
N LEU A 31 3.13 9.88 13.32
CA LEU A 31 1.76 10.38 13.24
C LEU A 31 1.65 11.54 12.24
N ALA A 32 2.59 12.48 12.27
CA ALA A 32 2.64 13.60 11.34
C ALA A 32 2.79 13.11 9.89
N LEU A 33 3.69 12.15 9.66
CA LEU A 33 3.87 11.51 8.36
C LEU A 33 2.59 10.81 7.90
N THR A 34 1.94 10.05 8.79
CA THR A 34 0.68 9.37 8.46
C THR A 34 -0.39 10.36 8.01
N ARG A 35 -0.58 11.46 8.74
CA ARG A 35 -1.55 12.51 8.36
C ARG A 35 -1.25 13.08 6.97
N GLN A 36 0.02 13.23 6.59
CA GLN A 36 0.37 13.68 5.24
C GLN A 36 0.04 12.60 4.19
N LEU A 37 0.43 11.35 4.44
CA LEU A 37 0.19 10.23 3.51
C LEU A 37 -1.29 10.00 3.21
N LEU A 38 -2.16 10.10 4.22
CA LEU A 38 -3.62 9.96 4.03
C LEU A 38 -4.21 11.06 3.12
N ASN A 39 -3.53 12.21 3.01
CA ASN A 39 -3.95 13.33 2.16
C ASN A 39 -3.34 13.30 0.75
N VAL A 40 -2.27 12.52 0.51
CA VAL A 40 -1.59 12.44 -0.79
C VAL A 40 -2.54 12.12 -1.95
N PRO A 41 -3.47 11.14 -1.86
CA PRO A 41 -4.38 10.84 -2.97
C PRO A 41 -5.28 12.03 -3.36
N LYS A 42 -5.68 12.84 -2.36
CA LYS A 42 -6.46 14.06 -2.57
C LYS A 42 -5.60 15.18 -3.20
N GLN A 43 -4.36 15.32 -2.77
CA GLN A 43 -3.42 16.34 -3.28
C GLN A 43 -2.92 16.01 -4.70
N ASN A 44 -2.76 14.73 -5.02
CA ASN A 44 -2.30 14.24 -6.32
C ASN A 44 -3.42 14.03 -7.35
N ALA A 45 -4.67 14.35 -7.02
CA ALA A 45 -5.78 14.45 -7.97
C ALA A 45 -5.61 15.69 -8.89
N ARG A 46 -4.48 15.76 -9.61
CA ARG A 46 -4.28 16.73 -10.69
C ARG A 46 -4.97 16.18 -11.94
N GLY A 47 -6.21 16.62 -12.12
CA GLY A 47 -7.01 16.44 -13.33
C GLY A 47 -8.32 17.23 -13.17
N ALA A 48 -8.91 17.68 -14.27
CA ALA A 48 -10.20 18.40 -14.32
C ALA A 48 -11.41 17.53 -13.91
N GLY A 49 -11.19 16.49 -13.10
CA GLY A 49 -12.23 15.64 -12.54
C GLY A 49 -12.87 16.32 -11.32
N PRO A 50 -14.16 16.04 -11.05
CA PRO A 50 -14.86 16.63 -9.92
C PRO A 50 -14.15 16.27 -8.62
N GLY A 51 -13.95 17.26 -7.73
CA GLY A 51 -13.24 17.07 -6.45
C GLY A 51 -13.80 15.95 -5.56
N ILE A 52 -15.06 15.56 -5.80
CA ILE A 52 -15.73 14.41 -5.18
C ILE A 52 -14.98 13.09 -5.46
N LEU A 53 -14.43 12.90 -6.67
CA LEU A 53 -13.70 11.69 -7.02
C LEU A 53 -12.40 11.56 -6.20
N GLY A 54 -11.68 12.67 -5.99
CA GLY A 54 -10.48 12.69 -5.16
C GLY A 54 -10.75 12.33 -3.69
N VAL A 55 -11.89 12.78 -3.15
CA VAL A 55 -12.34 12.40 -1.80
C VAL A 55 -12.66 10.92 -1.71
N ALA A 56 -13.41 10.37 -2.67
CA ALA A 56 -13.74 8.95 -2.70
C ALA A 56 -12.48 8.07 -2.81
N VAL A 57 -11.53 8.45 -3.66
CA VAL A 57 -10.24 7.76 -3.82
C VAL A 57 -9.44 7.80 -2.52
N SER A 58 -9.35 8.95 -1.85
CA SER A 58 -8.66 9.07 -0.56
C SER A 58 -9.31 8.19 0.51
N ARG A 59 -10.64 8.21 0.65
CA ARG A 59 -11.34 7.36 1.62
C ARG A 59 -11.18 5.88 1.32
N PHE A 60 -11.21 5.49 0.05
CA PHE A 60 -10.93 4.13 -0.37
C PHE A 60 -9.51 3.67 0.01
N HIS A 61 -8.48 4.50 -0.21
CA HIS A 61 -7.11 4.19 0.19
C HIS A 61 -6.96 4.08 1.71
N ASN A 62 -7.57 4.99 2.47
CA ASN A 62 -7.56 4.94 3.94
C ASN A 62 -8.25 3.67 4.46
N GLY A 63 -9.38 3.30 3.86
CA GLY A 63 -10.09 2.07 4.16
C GLY A 63 -9.25 0.82 3.91
N LEU A 64 -8.53 0.78 2.78
CA LEU A 64 -7.62 -0.32 2.45
C LEU A 64 -6.43 -0.36 3.42
N ALA A 65 -5.86 0.79 3.77
CA ALA A 65 -4.79 0.89 4.75
C ALA A 65 -5.23 0.35 6.12
N ARG A 66 -6.44 0.69 6.58
CA ARG A 66 -7.02 0.14 7.82
C ARG A 66 -7.23 -1.36 7.73
N ALA A 67 -7.81 -1.85 6.64
CA ALA A 67 -8.09 -3.27 6.45
C ALA A 67 -6.81 -4.12 6.45
N LEU A 68 -5.75 -3.67 5.77
CA LEU A 68 -4.49 -4.39 5.66
C LEU A 68 -3.64 -4.36 6.94
N ASN A 69 -3.67 -3.26 7.70
CA ASN A 69 -2.91 -3.14 8.95
C ASN A 69 -3.67 -3.70 10.17
N GLY A 70 -5.00 -3.84 10.08
CA GLY A 70 -5.85 -4.21 11.20
C GLY A 70 -6.15 -3.04 12.14
N PRO A 71 -7.15 -3.20 13.03
CA PRO A 71 -7.71 -2.10 13.83
C PRO A 71 -6.69 -1.48 14.78
N GLU A 72 -5.88 -2.29 15.47
CA GLU A 72 -4.91 -1.80 16.46
C GLU A 72 -3.86 -0.86 15.85
N ILE A 73 -3.21 -1.28 14.77
CA ILE A 73 -2.19 -0.46 14.09
C ILE A 73 -2.85 0.78 13.47
N ALA A 74 -4.04 0.60 12.88
CA ALA A 74 -4.76 1.70 12.25
C ALA A 74 -5.21 2.77 13.26
N ASP A 75 -5.67 2.36 14.45
CA ASP A 75 -6.06 3.27 15.53
C ASP A 75 -4.85 4.02 16.07
N ASN A 76 -3.73 3.32 16.29
CA ASN A 76 -2.47 3.92 16.71
C ASN A 76 -1.96 4.95 15.70
N LEU A 77 -2.14 4.72 14.41
CA LEU A 77 -1.75 5.63 13.33
C LEU A 77 -2.80 6.73 13.04
N GLY A 78 -3.95 6.71 13.71
CA GLY A 78 -5.04 7.68 13.49
C GLY A 78 -5.74 7.53 12.13
N ILE A 79 -5.74 6.33 11.55
CA ILE A 79 -6.45 6.04 10.30
C ILE A 79 -7.96 5.96 10.59
N PRO A 80 -8.81 6.73 9.87
CA PRO A 80 -10.24 6.79 10.14
C PRO A 80 -10.94 5.41 10.14
N ASP A 81 -11.80 5.16 11.14
CA ASP A 81 -12.68 3.99 11.20
C ASP A 81 -14.07 4.31 10.62
N ASP A 82 -14.18 4.30 9.29
CA ASP A 82 -15.45 4.47 8.60
C ASP A 82 -15.82 3.23 7.77
N LEU A 83 -16.94 3.29 7.05
CA LEU A 83 -17.42 2.16 6.23
C LEU A 83 -16.43 1.74 5.13
N TRP A 84 -15.46 2.58 4.77
CA TRP A 84 -14.44 2.23 3.78
C TRP A 84 -13.46 1.18 4.28
N ARG A 85 -13.44 0.85 5.59
CA ARG A 85 -12.69 -0.31 6.12
C ARG A 85 -13.06 -1.64 5.44
N TYR A 86 -14.22 -1.70 4.81
CA TYR A 86 -14.69 -2.85 4.05
C TYR A 86 -14.29 -2.83 2.58
N SER A 87 -13.43 -1.89 2.14
CA SER A 87 -12.95 -1.76 0.76
C SER A 87 -12.20 -2.99 0.26
N GLU A 88 -11.65 -3.81 1.15
CA GLU A 88 -11.03 -5.08 0.80
C GLU A 88 -11.99 -6.08 0.13
N TYR A 89 -13.28 -6.06 0.49
CA TYR A 89 -14.25 -7.00 -0.09
C TYR A 89 -14.52 -6.77 -1.58
N PRO A 90 -14.86 -5.55 -2.04
CA PRO A 90 -15.01 -5.30 -3.47
C PRO A 90 -13.70 -5.50 -4.23
N VAL A 91 -12.54 -5.12 -3.65
CA VAL A 91 -11.23 -5.41 -4.25
C VAL A 91 -11.03 -6.91 -4.45
N ARG A 92 -11.31 -7.71 -3.42
CA ARG A 92 -11.19 -9.16 -3.47
C ARG A 92 -12.16 -9.79 -4.45
N ALA A 93 -13.38 -9.25 -4.56
CA ALA A 93 -14.39 -9.71 -5.51
C ALA A 93 -13.94 -9.50 -6.96
N VAL A 94 -13.22 -8.41 -7.25
CA VAL A 94 -12.66 -8.12 -8.58
C VAL A 94 -11.37 -8.92 -8.83
N LEU A 95 -10.45 -8.97 -7.87
CA LEU A 95 -9.14 -9.59 -8.08
C LEU A 95 -9.20 -11.12 -8.15
N ARG A 96 -10.05 -11.78 -7.36
CA ARG A 96 -10.17 -13.25 -7.36
C ARG A 96 -10.45 -13.85 -8.75
N PRO A 97 -11.46 -13.40 -9.51
CA PRO A 97 -11.73 -13.95 -10.84
C PRO A 97 -10.59 -13.65 -11.82
N LEU A 98 -10.01 -12.44 -11.77
CA LEU A 98 -8.86 -12.08 -12.62
C LEU A 98 -7.65 -12.97 -12.34
N GLU A 99 -7.37 -13.26 -11.07
CA GLU A 99 -6.28 -14.15 -10.69
C GLU A 99 -6.53 -15.59 -11.10
N ARG A 100 -7.78 -16.06 -11.01
CA ARG A 100 -8.15 -17.37 -11.53
C ARG A 100 -7.92 -17.44 -13.05
N LEU A 101 -8.33 -16.40 -13.79
CA LEU A 101 -8.13 -16.32 -15.23
C LEU A 101 -6.63 -16.31 -15.60
N ARG A 102 -5.83 -15.51 -14.89
CA ARG A 102 -4.37 -15.43 -15.09
C ARG A 102 -3.67 -16.77 -14.89
N ARG A 103 -4.14 -17.59 -13.93
CA ARG A 103 -3.59 -18.93 -13.66
C ARG A 103 -3.96 -19.96 -14.70
N VAL A 104 -5.11 -19.80 -15.36
CA VAL A 104 -5.61 -20.77 -16.35
C VAL A 104 -5.07 -20.48 -17.75
N ILE A 105 -4.86 -19.22 -18.11
CA ILE A 105 -4.37 -18.85 -19.45
C ILE A 105 -2.84 -18.95 -19.51
N PRO A 106 -2.28 -19.81 -20.38
CA PRO A 106 -0.84 -19.88 -20.60
C PRO A 106 -0.29 -18.53 -21.08
N GLY A 107 0.82 -18.07 -20.49
CA GLY A 107 1.45 -16.79 -20.85
C GLY A 107 0.81 -15.54 -20.25
N ALA A 108 -0.39 -15.62 -19.65
CA ALA A 108 -1.04 -14.47 -19.04
C ALA A 108 -0.21 -13.87 -17.89
N SER A 109 0.47 -14.69 -17.09
CA SER A 109 1.39 -14.20 -16.05
C SER A 109 2.54 -13.35 -16.61
N ALA A 110 3.14 -13.76 -17.72
CA ALA A 110 4.22 -13.02 -18.36
C ALA A 110 3.71 -11.70 -18.96
N LEU A 111 2.54 -11.73 -19.61
CA LEU A 111 1.88 -10.54 -20.15
C LEU A 111 1.56 -9.54 -19.03
N VAL A 112 0.91 -9.99 -17.95
CA VAL A 112 0.57 -9.14 -16.80
C VAL A 112 1.83 -8.54 -16.19
N ALA A 113 2.89 -9.33 -16.00
CA ALA A 113 4.16 -8.83 -15.48
C ALA A 113 4.76 -7.74 -16.38
N HIS A 114 4.79 -7.97 -17.70
CA HIS A 114 5.30 -6.98 -18.65
C HIS A 114 4.47 -5.69 -18.62
N THR A 115 3.15 -5.79 -18.76
CA THR A 115 2.24 -4.64 -18.75
C THR A 115 2.31 -3.86 -17.44
N ASN A 116 2.31 -4.55 -16.30
CA ASN A 116 2.39 -3.91 -14.99
C ASN A 116 3.72 -3.16 -14.82
N ASN A 117 4.85 -3.76 -15.22
CA ASN A 117 6.15 -3.11 -15.17
C ASN A 117 6.19 -1.83 -16.02
N THR A 118 5.57 -1.83 -17.20
CA THR A 118 5.48 -0.64 -18.05
C THR A 118 4.60 0.45 -17.43
N ILE A 119 3.44 0.08 -16.86
CA ILE A 119 2.52 1.03 -16.23
C ILE A 119 3.18 1.68 -15.00
N ILE A 120 3.74 0.86 -14.10
CA ILE A 120 4.42 1.34 -12.90
C ILE A 120 5.59 2.26 -13.27
N ARG A 121 6.40 1.89 -14.27
CA ARG A 121 7.53 2.73 -14.70
C ARG A 121 7.06 4.11 -15.17
N ARG A 122 6.02 4.17 -16.01
CA ARG A 122 5.44 5.44 -16.46
C ARG A 122 4.88 6.27 -15.31
N ASP A 123 4.25 5.60 -14.34
CA ASP A 123 3.70 6.30 -13.18
C ASP A 123 4.80 6.85 -12.26
N LEU A 124 5.88 6.09 -12.07
CA LEU A 124 7.08 6.55 -11.36
C LEU A 124 7.74 7.73 -12.06
N GLU A 125 7.93 7.66 -13.38
CA GLU A 125 8.45 8.79 -14.18
C GLU A 125 7.57 10.04 -14.02
N ARG A 126 6.25 9.87 -13.99
CA ARG A 126 5.28 10.95 -13.78
C ARG A 126 5.36 11.55 -12.37
N ILE A 127 5.38 10.71 -11.33
CA ILE A 127 5.37 11.13 -9.92
C ILE A 127 6.71 11.78 -9.56
N LEU A 128 7.81 11.15 -9.95
CA LEU A 128 9.16 11.64 -9.68
C LEU A 128 9.58 12.77 -10.64
N ARG A 129 8.79 13.06 -11.68
CA ARG A 129 9.10 14.04 -12.73
C ARG A 129 10.49 13.85 -13.35
N GLY A 130 10.95 12.60 -13.43
CA GLY A 130 12.29 12.27 -13.92
C GLY A 130 13.43 12.52 -12.93
N ALA A 131 13.17 12.95 -11.69
CA ALA A 131 14.20 12.98 -10.65
C ALA A 131 14.52 11.55 -10.20
N GLN A 132 15.77 11.13 -10.35
CA GLN A 132 16.23 9.91 -9.69
C GLN A 132 16.35 10.20 -8.19
N ALA A 133 15.97 9.23 -7.36
CA ALA A 133 16.18 9.34 -5.93
C ALA A 133 17.69 9.30 -5.66
N GLU A 134 18.29 10.47 -5.41
CA GLU A 134 19.64 10.59 -4.90
C GLU A 134 19.58 10.35 -3.39
N PHE A 135 20.16 9.24 -2.95
CA PHE A 135 20.30 8.95 -1.54
C PHE A 135 21.68 9.44 -1.11
N ASP A 136 21.72 10.53 -0.37
CA ASP A 136 22.97 11.01 0.21
C ASP A 136 23.34 10.08 1.36
N VAL A 137 24.47 9.39 1.24
CA VAL A 137 24.97 8.49 2.28
C VAL A 137 25.82 9.34 3.21
N ALA A 138 25.16 9.99 4.16
CA ALA A 138 25.81 10.66 5.29
C ALA A 138 26.32 9.63 6.32
#